data_AF-A0AAD6ZMP4-F1
#
_entry.id   AF-A0AAD6ZMP4-F1
#
_cell.length_a   1.000
_cell.length_b   1.000
_cell.length_c   1.000
_cell.angle_alpha   90.00
_cell.angle_beta   90.00
_cell.angle_gamma   90.00
#
_symmetry.space_group_name_H-M   'P 1'
#
loop_
_entity.id
_entity.type
_entity.pdbx_description
1 polymer ?
#
loop_
_entity_poly.entity_id
_entity_poly.type
_entity_poly.pdbx_seq_one_letter_code
_entity_poly.pdbx_strand_id
1 'polypeptide(L)' 'TGVRPVMQERVESDKTENFIVHAPLDRFIINTHSFHNPHLVRATVSRDLWAPVALFEDRRAKHDEFSARLRESRATK' A
#
# COMPACT_ATOMS: atom_id res chain seq x y z
N THR A 1 8.60 17.63 -3.23
CA THR A 1 9.78 17.16 -3.98
C THR A 1 10.95 18.06 -3.65
N GLY A 2 12.17 17.57 -3.78
CA GLY A 2 13.39 18.32 -3.46
C GLY A 2 14.53 17.97 -4.41
N VAL A 3 15.60 18.75 -4.35
CA VAL A 3 16.82 18.54 -5.15
C VAL A 3 17.96 18.23 -4.19
N ARG A 4 18.71 17.16 -4.45
CA ARG A 4 19.92 16.85 -3.69
C ARG A 4 21.08 16.46 -4.61
N PRO A 5 22.33 16.75 -4.24
CA PRO A 5 23.49 16.24 -4.95
C PRO A 5 23.52 14.70 -4.85
N VAL A 6 23.87 14.04 -5.94
CA VAL A 6 24.06 12.59 -5.98
C VAL A 6 25.35 12.27 -5.23
N MET A 7 25.25 11.39 -4.23
CA MET A 7 26.40 10.90 -3.47
C MET A 7 27.10 9.76 -4.22
N GLN A 8 28.39 9.91 -4.48
CA GLN A 8 29.26 8.86 -5.02
C GLN A 8 30.47 8.69 -4.12
N GLU A 9 30.78 7.46 -3.72
CA GLU A 9 31.93 7.17 -2.84
C GLU A 9 31.96 8.02 -1.56
N ARG A 10 30.77 8.39 -1.04
CA ARG A 10 30.58 9.28 0.12
C ARG A 10 30.98 10.75 -0.12
N VAL A 11 31.17 11.15 -1.37
CA VAL A 11 31.44 12.54 -1.79
C VAL A 11 30.25 13.06 -2.60
N GLU A 12 29.89 14.33 -2.39
CA GLU A 12 28.89 15.01 -3.19
C GLU A 12 29.42 15.22 -4.62
N SER A 13 28.64 14.82 -5.61
CA SER A 13 28.96 15.10 -7.03
C SER A 13 28.26 16.36 -7.51
N ASP A 14 28.76 16.93 -8.62
CA ASP A 14 28.13 18.07 -9.30
C ASP A 14 26.77 17.72 -9.93
N LYS A 15 26.38 16.43 -9.95
CA LYS A 15 25.10 15.98 -10.47
C LYS A 15 24.03 16.08 -9.39
N THR A 16 22.90 16.71 -9.73
CA THR A 16 21.74 16.79 -8.86
C THR A 16 20.62 15.86 -9.32
N GLU A 17 19.92 15.23 -8.37
CA GLU A 17 18.73 14.42 -8.63
C GLU A 17 17.48 15.04 -7.99
N ASN A 18 16.34 14.88 -8.68
CA ASN A 18 15.03 15.16 -8.11
C ASN A 18 14.62 13.98 -7.24
N PHE A 19 14.29 14.24 -5.98
CA PHE A 19 13.83 13.21 -5.05
C PHE A 19 12.51 13.59 -4.39
N ILE A 20 11.83 12.57 -3.86
CA ILE A 20 10.61 12.75 -3.07
C ILE A 20 11.03 13.09 -1.65
N VAL A 21 10.80 14.34 -1.25
CA VAL A 21 10.94 14.76 0.15
C VAL A 21 9.76 14.15 0.91
N HIS A 22 10.05 13.19 1.77
CA HIS A 22 9.07 12.67 2.72
C HIS A 22 8.87 13.72 3.81
N ALA A 23 7.69 14.32 3.85
CA ALA A 23 7.28 15.12 5.01
C ALA A 23 7.10 14.17 6.21
N PRO A 24 7.42 14.62 7.45
CA PRO A 24 7.01 13.87 8.62
C PRO A 24 5.49 13.72 8.60
N LEU A 25 5.02 12.48 8.61
CA LEU A 25 3.60 12.14 8.68
C LEU A 25 3.31 11.70 10.11
N ASP A 26 2.26 12.26 10.71
CA ASP A 26 1.82 11.85 12.06
C ASP A 26 1.17 10.46 12.06
N ARG A 27 0.78 9.96 10.87
CA ARG A 27 0.05 8.70 10.70
C ARG A 27 0.66 7.87 9.59
N PHE A 28 0.88 6.59 9.89
CA PHE A 28 1.41 5.60 8.96
C PHE A 28 0.36 4.51 8.71
N ILE A 29 0.16 4.16 7.44
CA ILE A 29 -0.68 3.04 7.04
C ILE A 29 0.25 1.86 6.76
N ILE A 30 0.05 0.76 7.47
CA ILE A 30 0.89 -0.43 7.37
C ILE A 30 0.02 -1.61 6.93
N ASN A 31 0.46 -2.33 5.90
CA ASN A 31 -0.22 -3.55 5.49
C ASN A 31 0.08 -4.68 6.48
N THR A 32 -0.85 -4.91 7.42
CA THR A 32 -0.68 -5.99 8.40
C THR A 32 -0.61 -7.37 7.77
N HIS A 33 -1.18 -7.59 6.57
CA HIS A 33 -1.13 -8.89 5.89
C HIS A 33 0.24 -9.22 5.30
N SER A 34 1.14 -8.25 5.18
CA SER A 34 2.50 -8.47 4.68
C SER A 34 3.47 -8.98 5.74
N PHE A 35 3.09 -8.97 7.03
CA PHE A 35 3.95 -9.45 8.09
C PHE A 35 3.91 -10.97 8.23
N HIS A 36 5.04 -11.57 8.62
CA HIS A 36 5.12 -13.00 8.94
C HIS A 36 4.29 -13.38 10.17
N ASN A 37 4.20 -12.48 11.17
CA ASN A 37 3.49 -12.71 12.43
C ASN A 37 2.50 -11.57 12.72
N PRO A 38 1.46 -11.39 11.88
CA PRO A 38 0.56 -10.25 11.99
C PRO A 38 -0.32 -10.32 13.24
N HIS A 39 -0.50 -11.52 13.80
CA HIS A 39 -1.25 -11.76 15.02
C HIS A 39 -0.60 -11.12 16.25
N LEU A 40 0.74 -11.01 16.30
CA LEU A 40 1.43 -10.35 17.42
C LEU A 40 1.15 -8.85 17.46
N VAL A 41 1.12 -8.20 16.29
CA VAL A 41 0.75 -6.78 16.17
C VAL A 41 -0.71 -6.57 16.55
N ARG A 42 -1.60 -7.44 16.08
CA ARG A 42 -3.04 -7.38 16.39
C ARG A 42 -3.38 -7.60 17.86
N ALA A 43 -2.51 -8.29 18.60
CA ALA A 43 -2.66 -8.53 20.04
C ALA A 43 -2.26 -7.31 20.88
N THR A 44 -1.40 -6.43 20.35
CA THR A 44 -0.90 -5.25 21.09
C THR A 44 -1.63 -3.96 20.74
N VAL A 45 -2.22 -3.87 19.54
CA VAL A 45 -2.97 -2.69 19.09
C VAL A 45 -4.48 -2.87 19.26
N SER A 46 -5.17 -1.75 19.48
CA SER A 46 -6.64 -1.75 19.58
C SER A 46 -7.30 -2.25 18.28
N ARG A 47 -8.44 -2.93 18.41
CA ARG A 47 -9.09 -3.64 17.30
C ARG A 47 -9.56 -2.71 16.19
N ASP A 48 -9.95 -1.49 16.51
CA ASP A 48 -10.33 -0.44 15.57
C ASP A 48 -9.22 -0.08 14.56
N LEU A 49 -7.95 -0.27 14.92
CA LEU A 49 -6.81 0.04 14.06
C LEU A 49 -6.49 -1.05 13.02
N TRP A 50 -6.98 -2.28 13.22
CA TRP A 50 -6.68 -3.40 12.33
C TRP A 50 -7.91 -4.16 11.83
N ALA A 51 -9.09 -3.87 12.36
CA ALA A 51 -10.33 -4.50 11.94
C ALA A 51 -10.49 -4.37 10.41
N PRO A 52 -10.79 -5.47 9.69
CA PRO A 52 -11.09 -5.40 8.27
C PRO A 52 -12.24 -4.43 8.03
N VAL A 53 -12.01 -3.43 7.18
CA VAL A 53 -13.07 -2.55 6.68
C VAL A 53 -13.65 -3.18 5.43
N ALA A 54 -14.99 -3.25 5.35
CA ALA A 54 -15.66 -3.75 4.16
C ALA A 54 -15.32 -2.84 2.97
N LEU A 55 -14.62 -3.38 1.97
CA LEU A 55 -14.30 -2.64 0.74
C LEU A 55 -15.56 -2.33 -0.07
N PHE A 56 -16.57 -3.19 0.03
CA PHE A 56 -17.87 -3.05 -0.61
C PHE A 56 -18.96 -3.37 0.42
N GLU A 57 -19.98 -2.51 0.50
CA GLU A 57 -21.14 -2.73 1.38
C GLU A 57 -21.93 -3.98 0.95
N ASP A 58 -22.28 -4.07 -0.34
CA ASP A 58 -22.88 -5.26 -0.92
C ASP A 58 -21.81 -6.17 -1.53
N ARG A 59 -21.31 -7.08 -0.70
CA ARG A 59 -20.36 -8.11 -1.12
C ARG A 59 -20.91 -9.00 -2.25
N ARG A 60 -22.23 -9.25 -2.28
CA ARG A 60 -22.82 -10.16 -3.26
C ARG A 60 -22.89 -9.52 -4.64
N ALA A 61 -23.39 -8.29 -4.71
CA ALA A 61 -23.43 -7.55 -5.97
C ALA A 61 -22.03 -7.43 -6.60
N LYS A 62 -21.02 -7.13 -5.79
CA LYS A 62 -19.64 -7.01 -6.30
C LYS A 62 -19.04 -8.33 -6.75
N HIS A 63 -19.36 -9.43 -6.06
CA HIS A 63 -18.98 -10.77 -6.50
C HIS A 63 -19.59 -11.12 -7.85
N ASP A 64 -20.88 -10.81 -8.05
CA ASP A 64 -21.59 -11.13 -9.27
C ASP A 64 -21.08 -10.29 -10.46
N GLU A 65 -20.76 -9.00 -10.22
CA GLU A 65 -20.06 -8.13 -11.18
C GLU A 65 -18.71 -8.73 -11.62
N PHE A 66 -17.86 -9.12 -10.68
CA PHE A 66 -16.55 -9.71 -10.99
C PHE A 66 -16.67 -11.04 -11.74
N SER A 67 -17.68 -11.84 -11.38
CA SER A 67 -17.97 -13.10 -12.05
C SER A 67 -18.41 -12.88 -13.50
N ALA A 68 -19.25 -11.86 -13.76
CA ALA A 68 -19.65 -11.48 -15.12
C ALA A 68 -18.43 -11.05 -15.95
N ARG A 69 -17.62 -10.12 -15.41
CA ARG A 69 -16.39 -9.64 -16.08
C ARG A 69 -15.41 -10.77 -16.41
N LEU A 70 -15.26 -11.73 -15.51
CA LEU A 70 -14.40 -12.89 -15.75
C LEU A 70 -14.91 -13.77 -16.91
N ARG A 71 -16.23 -13.96 -17.01
CA ARG A 71 -16.84 -14.74 -18.10
C ARG A 71 -16.65 -14.05 -19.46
N GLU A 72 -16.85 -12.74 -19.53
CA GLU A 72 -16.62 -11.93 -20.73
C GLU A 72 -15.15 -12.00 -21.16
N SER A 73 -14.22 -11.82 -20.22
CA SER A 73 -12.78 -11.92 -20.49
C SER A 73 -12.38 -13.31 -20.99
N ARG A 74 -13.01 -14.38 -20.50
CA ARG A 74 -12.78 -15.75 -20.99
C ARG A 74 -13.37 -16.00 -22.37
N ALA A 75 -14.50 -15.39 -22.71
CA ALA A 75 -15.15 -15.56 -24.02
C ALA A 75 -14.39 -14.85 -25.15
N THR A 76 -13.58 -13.85 -24.79
CA THR A 76 -12.76 -13.07 -25.74
C THR A 76 -11.37 -13.69 -25.96
N LYS A 77 -11.06 -14.81 -25.30
CA LYS A 77 -9.76 -15.48 -25.31
C LYS A 77 -9.85 -16.82 -26.04
#